data_AF-A0AAD4DPA4-F1
#
_entry.id   AF-A0AAD4DPA4-F1
#
_cell.length_a   1.000
_cell.length_b   1.000
_cell.length_c   1.000
_cell.angle_alpha   90.00
_cell.angle_beta   90.00
_cell.angle_gamma   90.00
#
_symmetry.space_group_name_H-M   'P 1'
#
loop_
_entity.id
_entity.type
_entity.pdbx_description
1 polymer ?
#
loop_
_entity_poly.entity_id
_entity_poly.type
_entity_poly.pdbx_seq_one_letter_code
_entity_poly.pdbx_strand_id
1 'polypeptide(L)' 'PVNIFYFIINPAHFGQSVENLYYLLSLFHNGICALYLMENGEPMIYLCEPPMSEDCMAGISRWEMVVEVNMGTWRV' A
#
# COMPACT_ATOMS: atom_id res chain seq x y z
N PRO A 1 -10.75 1.40 4.86
CA PRO A 1 -9.70 1.82 3.92
C PRO A 1 -8.76 2.80 4.63
N VAL A 2 -7.46 2.72 4.37
CA VAL A 2 -6.44 3.53 5.05
C VAL A 2 -5.45 4.08 4.03
N ASN A 3 -5.09 5.35 4.15
CA ASN A 3 -4.09 5.94 3.26
C ASN A 3 -2.70 5.36 3.58
N ILE A 4 -1.92 5.04 2.53
CA ILE A 4 -0.61 4.38 2.66
C ILE A 4 0.29 5.13 3.63
N PHE A 5 0.38 6.47 3.52
CA PHE A 5 1.33 7.25 4.30
C PHE A 5 0.99 7.24 5.78
N TYR A 6 -0.29 7.33 6.14
CA TYR A 6 -0.72 7.21 7.53
C TYR A 6 -0.52 5.80 8.09
N PHE A 7 -0.53 4.78 7.23
CA PHE A 7 -0.28 3.40 7.65
C PHE A 7 1.21 3.12 7.89
N ILE A 8 2.08 3.59 6.99
CA ILE A 8 3.51 3.26 7.06
C ILE A 8 4.31 4.23 7.93
N ILE A 9 3.97 5.52 7.98
CA ILE A 9 4.85 6.51 8.59
C ILE A 9 4.68 6.59 10.12
N ASN A 10 5.79 6.36 10.83
CA ASN A 10 5.97 6.77 12.20
C ASN A 10 6.83 8.06 12.27
N PRO A 11 6.26 9.20 12.73
CA PRO A 11 6.99 10.46 12.83
C PRO A 11 8.18 10.44 13.79
N ALA A 12 8.10 9.63 14.84
CA ALA A 12 9.07 9.64 15.92
C ALA A 12 10.24 8.68 15.68
N HIS A 13 10.05 7.69 14.79
CA HIS A 13 11.02 6.62 14.60
C HIS A 13 11.04 6.11 13.15
N PHE A 14 12.03 6.55 12.37
CA PHE A 14 12.17 6.16 10.96
C PHE A 14 12.32 4.65 10.75
N GLY A 15 13.05 3.95 11.63
CA GLY A 15 13.20 2.50 11.55
C GLY A 15 11.85 1.77 11.63
N GLN A 16 10.91 2.30 12.42
CA GLN A 16 9.56 1.73 12.50
C GLN A 16 8.80 1.95 11.20
N SER A 17 8.99 3.09 10.54
CA SER A 17 8.37 3.35 9.23
C SER A 17 8.84 2.35 8.17
N VAL A 18 10.12 1.97 8.21
CA VAL A 18 10.68 0.93 7.33
C VAL A 18 10.03 -0.42 7.64
N GLU A 19 9.91 -0.81 8.90
CA GLU A 19 9.23 -2.05 9.30
C GLU A 19 7.76 -2.09 8.88
N ASN A 20 7.03 -0.98 9.07
CA ASN A 20 5.63 -0.86 8.66
C ASN A 20 5.48 -1.00 7.14
N LEU A 21 6.43 -0.46 6.37
CA LEU A 21 6.48 -0.64 4.92
C LEU A 21 6.72 -2.10 4.54
N TYR A 22 7.68 -2.79 5.18
CA TYR A 22 7.89 -4.22 4.96
C TYR A 22 6.63 -5.04 5.29
N TYR A 23 5.94 -4.70 6.37
CA TYR A 23 4.69 -5.35 6.74
C TYR A 23 3.60 -5.14 5.65
N LEU A 24 3.42 -3.90 5.19
CA LEU A 24 2.48 -3.60 4.11
C LEU A 24 2.78 -4.37 2.83
N LEU A 25 4.06 -4.45 2.43
CA LEU A 25 4.49 -5.23 1.26
C LEU A 25 4.16 -6.71 1.41
N SER A 26 4.29 -7.27 2.63
CA SER A 26 3.87 -8.65 2.89
C SER A 26 2.36 -8.84 2.73
N LEU A 27 1.54 -7.87 3.13
CA LEU A 27 0.09 -7.95 2.93
C LEU A 27 -0.29 -7.94 1.45
N PHE A 28 0.37 -7.10 0.63
CA PHE A 28 0.19 -7.09 -0.82
C PHE A 28 0.64 -8.42 -1.45
N HIS A 29 1.80 -8.93 -1.05
CA HIS A 29 2.31 -10.21 -1.56
C HIS A 29 1.35 -11.36 -1.28
N ASN A 30 0.72 -11.35 -0.10
CA ASN A 30 -0.25 -12.37 0.29
C ASN A 30 -1.66 -12.14 -0.30
N GLY A 31 -1.87 -11.08 -1.08
CA GLY A 31 -3.17 -10.75 -1.67
C GLY A 31 -4.25 -10.36 -0.64
N ILE A 32 -3.85 -9.94 0.57
CA ILE A 32 -4.75 -9.57 1.67
C ILE A 32 -5.28 -8.13 1.50
N CYS A 33 -4.50 -7.29 0.80
CA CYS A 33 -4.89 -5.92 0.52
C CYS A 33 -4.55 -5.50 -0.91
N ALA A 34 -5.24 -4.47 -1.38
CA ALA A 34 -5.08 -3.85 -2.69
C ALA A 34 -4.91 -2.34 -2.55
N LEU A 35 -4.24 -1.74 -3.52
CA LEU A 35 -3.97 -0.30 -3.58
C LEU A 35 -4.83 0.35 -4.66
N TYR A 36 -5.50 1.44 -4.31
CA TYR A 36 -6.24 2.27 -5.24
C TYR A 36 -5.81 3.73 -5.13
N LEU A 37 -5.67 4.39 -6.27
CA LEU A 37 -5.51 5.84 -6.33
C LEU A 37 -6.89 6.47 -6.42
N MET A 38 -7.25 7.26 -5.41
CA MET A 38 -8.52 8.00 -5.40
C MET A 38 -8.46 9.17 -6.38
N GLU A 39 -9.61 9.75 -6.73
CA GLU A 39 -9.69 10.88 -7.68
C GLU A 39 -8.88 12.11 -7.24
N ASN A 40 -8.71 12.29 -5.93
CA ASN A 40 -7.87 13.34 -5.33
C ASN A 40 -6.36 13.02 -5.37
N GLY A 41 -5.96 11.88 -5.95
CA GLY A 41 -4.58 11.42 -6.01
C GLY A 41 -4.07 10.75 -4.73
N GLU A 42 -4.93 10.49 -3.75
CA GLU A 42 -4.48 9.83 -2.52
C GLU A 42 -4.39 8.30 -2.67
N PRO A 43 -3.26 7.69 -2.27
CA PRO A 43 -3.08 6.24 -2.29
C PRO A 43 -3.76 5.59 -1.09
N MET A 44 -4.79 4.78 -1.35
CA MET A 44 -5.62 4.13 -0.34
C MET A 44 -5.49 2.61 -0.39
N ILE A 45 -5.26 2.00 0.75
CA ILE A 45 -5.24 0.55 0.97
C ILE A 45 -6.64 0.07 1.32
N TYR A 46 -7.07 -0.98 0.64
CA TYR A 46 -8.33 -1.69 0.89
C TYR A 46 -8.02 -3.16 1.19
N LEU A 47 -8.82 -3.78 2.06
CA LEU A 47 -8.78 -5.23 2.20
C LEU A 47 -9.38 -5.84 0.95
N CYS A 48 -8.76 -6.91 0.46
CA CYS A 48 -9.27 -7.70 -0.64
C CYS A 48 -9.18 -9.18 -0.29
N GLU A 49 -10.05 -9.96 -0.90
CA GLU A 49 -9.89 -11.41 -0.93
C GLU A 49 -8.88 -11.77 -2.03
N PRO A 50 -8.08 -12.83 -1.84
CA PRO A 50 -7.16 -13.29 -2.86
C PRO A 50 -7.94 -13.68 -4.12
N PRO A 51 -7.41 -13.37 -5.33
CA PRO A 51 -8.11 -13.62 -6.58
C PRO A 51 -8.41 -15.11 -6.74
N MET A 52 -9.65 -15.42 -7.11
CA MET A 52 -10.11 -16.78 -7.36
C MET A 52 -9.68 -17.21 -8.78
N SER A 53 -9.75 -18.52 -9.06
CA SER A 53 -9.39 -19.10 -10.36
C SER A 53 -10.06 -18.39 -11.55
N GLU A 54 -11.28 -17.88 -11.33
CA GLU A 54 -12.09 -17.17 -12.32
C GLU A 54 -11.56 -15.75 -12.60
N ASP A 55 -11.04 -15.06 -11.58
CA ASP A 55 -10.40 -13.74 -11.71
C ASP A 55 -9.08 -13.83 -12.50
N CYS A 56 -8.35 -14.93 -12.31
CA CYS A 56 -7.15 -15.23 -13.12
C CYS A 56 -7.47 -15.35 -14.61
N MET A 57 -8.63 -15.94 -14.95
CA MET A 57 -9.07 -16.08 -16.35
C MET A 57 -9.60 -14.75 -16.93
N ALA A 58 -10.09 -13.85 -16.09
CA ALA A 58 -10.57 -12.52 -16.48
C ALA A 58 -9.43 -11.50 -16.75
N GLY A 59 -8.19 -11.84 -16.39
CA GLY A 59 -7.02 -11.00 -16.59
C GLY A 59 -6.73 -10.13 -15.36
N ILE A 60 -5.78 -10.57 -14.53
CA ILE A 60 -5.35 -9.82 -13.36
C ILE A 60 -4.56 -8.58 -13.80
N SER A 61 -5.02 -7.41 -13.38
CA SER A 61 -4.31 -6.16 -13.60
C SER A 61 -3.19 -6.01 -12.55
N ARG A 62 -1.93 -6.03 -12.99
CA ARG A 62 -0.76 -5.78 -12.13
C ARG A 62 -0.50 -4.27 -12.05
N TRP A 63 -0.45 -3.74 -10.84
CA TRP A 63 -0.10 -2.36 -10.58
C TRP A 63 1.26 -2.28 -9.90
N GLU A 64 2.12 -1.40 -10.41
CA GLU A 64 3.41 -1.10 -9.82
C GLU A 64 3.49 0.39 -9.53
N MET A 65 3.93 0.75 -8.32
CA MET A 65 4.06 2.14 -7.89
C MET A 65 5.46 2.32 -7.29
N VAL A 66 6.16 3.36 -7.74
CA VAL A 66 7.41 3.82 -7.14
C VAL A 66 7.06 5.00 -6.24
N VAL A 67 7.40 4.89 -4.95
CA VAL A 67 7.15 5.93 -3.96
C VAL A 67 8.48 6.34 -3.35
N GLU A 68 8.76 7.64 -3.36
CA GLU A 68 9.85 8.20 -2.56
C GLU A 68 9.33 8.42 -1.13
N VAL A 69 10.06 7.89 -0.15
CA VAL A 69 9.77 8.11 1.26
C VAL A 69 10.94 8.89 1.85
N ASN A 70 10.72 10.16 2.19
CA ASN A 70 11.73 10.98 2.87
C ASN A 70 11.17 11.60 4.16
N MET A 71 12.04 11.79 5.15
CA MET A 71 11.64 12.36 6.46
C MET A 71 11.24 13.84 6.36
N GLY A 72 11.61 14.54 5.28
CA GLY A 72 11.28 15.95 5.03
C GLY A 72 9.91 16.19 4.39
N THR A 73 9.22 15.15 3.88
CA THR A 73 7.87 15.23 3.31
C THR A 73 6.78 14.90 4.33
N TRP A 74 7.16 14.49 5.54
CA TRP A 74 6.19 14.19 6.59
C TRP A 74 5.71 15.48 7.27
N ARG A 75 4.49 15.90 6.89
CA ARG A 75 3.80 17.13 7.32
C ARG A 75 4.58 18.41 7.01
N VAL A 76 4.42 18.89 5.79
CA VAL A 76 4.41 20.34 5.51
C VAL A 76 2.97 20.79 5.46
#